data_AF-A0A284VKA0-F1
#
_entry.id   AF-A0A284VKA0-F1
#
_cell.length_a   1.000
_cell.length_b   1.000
_cell.length_c   1.000
_cell.angle_alpha   90.00
_cell.angle_beta   90.00
_cell.angle_gamma   90.00
#
_symmetry.space_group_name_H-M   'P 1'
#
loop_
_entity.id
_entity.type
_entity.pdbx_description
1 polymer ?
#
loop_
_entity_poly.entity_id
_entity_poly.type
_entity_poly.pdbx_seq_one_letter_code
_entity_poly.pdbx_strand_id
1 'polypeptide(L)'
;MSMFNDISELFRFYSDLYRFLGEKITLEESMGIIAQRLKKRDEMFLEFIKEKIYEKEDSPYLKLMKTTGLEFKDIESFVADRGIEGTLKELAERGVYLTIDEFKGRSVCKRNGHTFSFREEDFNNITSAAGIRGATGGTRSQGTPVFFNFDYIREKSVLRKILLDAFDILDYPCVVWFPDGLGLSVTLEISKLGKPPLKWFYPINRAIQKKSNWFSSFKYWLMIESIAATTNMRGVHLPRPEYIDFEDSIKVAKYLSEIIEKHGGCYVITYPSSALKACRAAKEKGLRIAGTWFLLGGEPFTDLKKKEMESVGAKGVGFYISTESGPISLTCSNPGEIDDSHLLDGHIAVIQKREEVKFSNLTVDAFLLTSFLPDGPKTLLNVEMGDFGVIEKRSCGCRLEKLGLLEHIHTIRSFEKMTGIRMSMLNNGLLRIVEEILPRRFGGSVTDYQIVEVEGDGFTELNLLISPNIAGVNKEKVLETMLDELRAIGKNCNLSIDMLENVKNIRIKREYSKRTRVGKVFSFHVEPANR
;
A
#
# COMPACT_ATOMS: atom_id res chain seq x y z
N MET A 1 18.48 21.59 17.92
CA MET A 1 17.03 21.80 18.19
C MET A 1 16.87 21.95 19.69
N SER A 2 16.14 22.96 20.15
CA SER A 2 16.02 23.35 21.57
C SER A 2 15.05 22.42 22.33
N MET A 3 15.41 22.01 23.56
CA MET A 3 14.62 21.17 24.47
C MET A 3 13.17 21.68 24.67
N PHE A 4 12.94 22.99 24.51
CA PHE A 4 11.60 23.60 24.59
C PHE A 4 10.68 23.20 23.42
N ASN A 5 11.22 23.06 22.21
CA ASN A 5 10.41 22.64 21.06
C ASN A 5 9.95 21.19 21.23
N ASP A 6 10.81 20.33 21.78
CA ASP A 6 10.48 18.91 22.03
C ASP A 6 9.38 18.73 23.07
N ILE A 7 9.37 19.55 24.14
CA ILE A 7 8.31 19.53 25.16
C ILE A 7 6.97 20.01 24.57
N SER A 8 7.00 21.08 23.77
CA SER A 8 5.81 21.61 23.11
C SER A 8 5.19 20.60 22.13
N GLU A 9 6.02 19.91 21.34
CA GLU A 9 5.59 18.83 20.44
C GLU A 9 4.94 17.67 21.21
N LEU A 10 5.54 17.25 22.33
CA LEU A 10 5.01 16.16 23.16
C LEU A 10 3.66 16.54 23.80
N PHE A 11 3.52 17.76 24.30
CA PHE A 11 2.27 18.25 24.86
C PHE A 11 1.15 18.31 23.81
N ARG A 12 1.46 18.84 22.61
CA ARG A 12 0.51 18.85 21.48
C ARG A 12 0.10 17.43 21.10
N PHE A 13 1.06 16.53 20.96
CA PHE A 13 0.77 15.12 20.68
C PHE A 13 -0.17 14.49 21.72
N TYR A 14 0.10 14.71 23.02
CA TYR A 14 -0.77 14.23 24.10
C TYR A 14 -2.18 14.83 24.01
N SER A 15 -2.29 16.14 23.85
CA SER A 15 -3.58 16.84 23.75
C SER A 15 -4.41 16.34 22.56
N ASP A 16 -3.77 16.21 21.40
CA ASP A 16 -4.43 15.71 20.19
C ASP A 16 -4.82 14.23 20.31
N LEU A 17 -3.98 13.39 20.91
CA LEU A 17 -4.33 12.00 21.18
C LEU A 17 -5.52 11.91 22.15
N TYR A 18 -5.52 12.73 23.20
CA TYR A 18 -6.60 12.77 24.17
C TYR A 18 -7.91 13.19 23.52
N ARG A 19 -7.90 14.23 22.67
CA ARG A 19 -9.05 14.67 21.88
C ARG A 19 -9.50 13.57 20.90
N PHE A 20 -8.55 12.98 20.17
CA PHE A 20 -8.81 11.93 19.20
C PHE A 20 -9.51 10.71 19.81
N LEU A 21 -9.09 10.26 20.99
CA LEU A 21 -9.70 9.12 21.68
C LEU A 21 -11.00 9.46 22.41
N GLY A 22 -11.39 10.74 22.47
CA GLY A 22 -12.54 11.18 23.27
C GLY A 22 -13.91 10.81 22.71
N GLU A 23 -14.02 10.68 21.40
CA GLU A 23 -15.27 10.35 20.72
C GLU A 23 -15.08 9.19 19.76
N LYS A 24 -16.08 8.33 19.64
CA LYS A 24 -16.07 7.19 18.72
C LYS A 24 -16.77 7.60 17.44
N ILE A 25 -16.26 7.18 16.29
CA ILE A 25 -16.92 7.44 15.02
C ILE A 25 -18.09 6.47 14.81
N THR A 26 -19.25 6.99 14.41
CA THR A 26 -20.44 6.17 14.12
C THR A 26 -20.51 5.77 12.66
N LEU A 27 -21.34 4.76 12.33
CA LEU A 27 -21.56 4.36 10.93
C LEU A 27 -22.31 5.45 10.17
N GLU A 28 -23.36 6.02 10.77
CA GLU A 28 -24.13 7.12 10.19
C GLU A 28 -23.27 8.35 9.90
N GLU A 29 -22.41 8.76 10.84
CA GLU A 29 -21.44 9.83 10.65
C GLU A 29 -20.49 9.52 9.49
N SER A 30 -19.99 8.28 9.42
CA SER A 30 -19.09 7.87 8.34
C SER A 30 -19.77 7.95 6.97
N MET A 31 -21.00 7.44 6.86
CA MET A 31 -21.80 7.51 5.62
C MET A 31 -22.11 8.95 5.23
N GLY A 32 -22.47 9.80 6.21
CA GLY A 32 -22.73 11.22 6.01
C GLY A 32 -21.50 11.97 5.47
N ILE A 33 -20.31 11.67 5.99
CA ILE A 33 -19.05 12.26 5.50
C ILE A 33 -18.79 11.88 4.04
N ILE A 34 -18.92 10.60 3.66
CA ILE A 34 -18.73 10.19 2.27
C ILE A 34 -19.75 10.87 1.35
N ALA A 35 -21.04 10.85 1.72
CA ALA A 35 -22.08 11.46 0.92
C ALA A 35 -21.86 12.98 0.73
N GLN A 36 -21.44 13.67 1.79
CA GLN A 36 -21.12 15.10 1.72
C GLN A 36 -19.94 15.38 0.79
N ARG A 37 -18.89 14.54 0.84
CA ARG A 37 -17.72 14.69 -0.04
C ARG A 37 -18.07 14.49 -1.50
N LEU A 38 -18.85 13.46 -1.82
CA LEU A 38 -19.31 13.23 -3.18
C LEU A 38 -20.12 14.43 -3.70
N LYS A 39 -20.97 15.03 -2.85
CA LYS A 39 -21.74 16.23 -3.20
C LYS A 39 -20.87 17.48 -3.39
N LYS A 40 -19.80 17.62 -2.61
CA LYS A 40 -18.90 18.80 -2.61
C LYS A 40 -17.60 18.58 -3.38
N ARG A 41 -17.53 17.53 -4.20
CA ARG A 41 -16.29 17.07 -4.83
C ARG A 41 -15.56 18.18 -5.58
N ASP A 42 -16.29 18.92 -6.43
CA ASP A 42 -15.73 20.00 -7.24
C ASP A 42 -15.27 21.19 -6.39
N GLU A 43 -16.07 21.57 -5.38
CA GLU A 43 -15.71 22.62 -4.40
C GLU A 43 -14.39 22.27 -3.69
N MET A 44 -14.29 21.04 -3.19
CA MET A 44 -13.10 20.55 -2.47
C MET A 44 -11.86 20.50 -3.37
N PHE A 45 -12.03 20.08 -4.63
CA PHE A 45 -10.93 20.07 -5.59
C PHE A 45 -10.43 21.48 -5.89
N LEU A 46 -11.34 22.44 -6.12
CA LEU A 46 -10.98 23.83 -6.40
C LEU A 46 -10.33 24.52 -5.18
N GLU A 47 -10.84 24.27 -3.98
CA GLU A 47 -10.23 24.73 -2.72
C GLU A 47 -8.80 24.18 -2.56
N PHE A 48 -8.60 22.89 -2.85
CA PHE A 48 -7.28 22.27 -2.87
C PHE A 48 -6.32 22.96 -3.87
N ILE A 49 -6.74 23.17 -5.13
CA ILE A 49 -5.91 23.83 -6.15
C ILE A 49 -5.58 25.26 -5.71
N LYS A 50 -6.54 25.99 -5.15
CA LYS A 50 -6.33 27.36 -4.68
C LYS A 50 -5.33 27.42 -3.53
N GLU A 51 -5.63 26.76 -2.42
CA GLU A 51 -4.88 26.89 -1.17
C GLU A 51 -3.52 26.19 -1.22
N LYS A 52 -3.43 25.01 -1.86
CA LYS A 52 -2.22 24.19 -1.84
C LYS A 52 -1.29 24.45 -3.03
N ILE A 53 -1.78 25.13 -4.07
CA ILE A 53 -1.00 25.39 -5.29
C ILE A 53 -0.89 26.89 -5.55
N TYR A 54 -1.97 27.62 -5.81
CA TYR A 54 -1.88 29.02 -6.24
C TYR A 54 -1.52 29.99 -5.11
N GLU A 55 -2.04 29.81 -3.90
CA GLU A 55 -1.76 30.67 -2.74
C GLU A 55 -0.44 30.30 -2.03
N LYS A 56 0.16 29.17 -2.40
CA LYS A 56 1.38 28.65 -1.78
C LYS A 56 2.58 28.87 -2.70
N GLU A 57 3.34 29.94 -2.46
CA GLU A 57 4.48 30.35 -3.31
C GLU A 57 5.57 29.28 -3.48
N ASP A 58 5.81 28.47 -2.45
CA ASP A 58 6.79 27.39 -2.45
C ASP A 58 6.26 26.07 -3.07
N SER A 59 5.00 26.04 -3.51
CA SER A 59 4.38 24.84 -4.08
C SER A 59 5.14 24.35 -5.32
N PRO A 60 5.55 23.06 -5.36
CA PRO A 60 6.21 22.50 -6.54
C PRO A 60 5.28 22.50 -7.75
N TYR A 61 3.97 22.34 -7.55
CA TYR A 61 2.99 22.37 -8.64
C TYR A 61 2.80 23.76 -9.20
N LEU A 62 2.92 24.83 -8.39
CA LEU A 62 2.83 26.20 -8.89
C LEU A 62 3.91 26.48 -9.94
N LYS A 63 5.11 25.90 -9.76
CA LYS A 63 6.20 25.98 -10.74
C LYS A 63 5.81 25.36 -12.08
N LEU A 64 5.13 24.20 -12.05
CA LEU A 64 4.61 23.56 -13.26
C LEU A 64 3.46 24.36 -13.90
N MET A 65 2.50 24.83 -13.09
CA MET A 65 1.37 25.65 -13.57
C MET A 65 1.84 26.90 -14.28
N LYS A 66 2.87 27.60 -13.75
CA LYS A 66 3.47 28.79 -14.37
C LYS A 66 4.00 28.54 -15.78
N THR A 67 4.42 27.31 -16.11
CA THR A 67 4.87 26.98 -17.48
C THR A 67 3.74 26.92 -18.50
N THR A 68 2.50 26.81 -18.05
CA THR A 68 1.31 26.71 -18.91
C THR A 68 0.62 28.05 -19.15
N GLY A 69 0.91 29.05 -18.31
CA GLY A 69 0.22 30.34 -18.32
C GLY A 69 -1.20 30.31 -17.75
N LEU A 70 -1.66 29.19 -17.17
CA LEU A 70 -3.00 29.06 -16.60
C LEU A 70 -3.11 29.76 -15.25
N GLU A 71 -4.18 30.54 -15.08
CA GLU A 71 -4.60 31.11 -13.81
C GLU A 71 -5.65 30.24 -13.11
N PHE A 72 -5.87 30.45 -11.82
CA PHE A 72 -6.86 29.67 -11.06
C PHE A 72 -8.26 29.71 -11.69
N LYS A 73 -8.66 30.86 -12.23
CA LYS A 73 -9.95 31.05 -12.90
C LYS A 73 -10.12 30.18 -14.15
N ASP A 74 -9.03 29.88 -14.86
CA ASP A 74 -9.07 28.96 -15.99
C ASP A 74 -9.40 27.54 -15.51
N ILE A 75 -8.85 27.15 -14.35
CA ILE A 75 -9.13 25.85 -13.73
C ILE A 75 -10.58 25.76 -13.27
N GLU A 76 -11.13 26.84 -12.69
CA GLU A 76 -12.57 26.90 -12.35
C GLU A 76 -13.45 26.68 -13.59
N SER A 77 -13.12 27.34 -14.71
CA SER A 77 -13.84 27.16 -15.98
C SER A 77 -13.71 25.72 -16.49
N PHE A 78 -12.52 25.14 -16.45
CA PHE A 78 -12.32 23.76 -16.90
C PHE A 78 -13.12 22.78 -16.05
N VAL A 79 -13.13 22.92 -14.72
CA VAL A 79 -13.91 22.02 -13.87
C VAL A 79 -15.41 22.13 -14.19
N ALA A 80 -15.91 23.34 -14.40
CA ALA A 80 -17.31 23.56 -14.78
C ALA A 80 -17.67 22.93 -16.15
N ASP A 81 -16.78 23.02 -17.14
CA ASP A 81 -17.05 22.62 -18.51
C ASP A 81 -16.85 21.11 -18.77
N ARG A 82 -15.84 20.50 -18.14
CA ARG A 82 -15.39 19.12 -18.44
C ARG A 82 -15.20 18.23 -17.22
N GLY A 83 -15.56 18.72 -16.02
CA GLY A 83 -15.36 18.02 -14.75
C GLY A 83 -13.88 17.92 -14.35
N ILE A 84 -13.65 17.31 -13.18
CA ILE A 84 -12.31 17.15 -12.60
C ILE A 84 -11.42 16.29 -13.50
N GLU A 85 -11.88 15.10 -13.91
CA GLU A 85 -11.07 14.17 -14.71
C GLU A 85 -10.69 14.78 -16.08
N GLY A 86 -11.61 15.50 -16.72
CA GLY A 86 -11.33 16.20 -17.98
C GLY A 86 -10.33 17.32 -17.80
N THR A 87 -10.41 18.05 -16.69
CA THR A 87 -9.45 19.11 -16.31
C THR A 87 -8.06 18.53 -16.04
N LEU A 88 -7.99 17.43 -15.30
CA LEU A 88 -6.73 16.76 -14.98
C LEU A 88 -6.05 16.21 -16.23
N LYS A 89 -6.80 15.68 -17.20
CA LYS A 89 -6.26 15.24 -18.49
C LYS A 89 -5.63 16.39 -19.28
N GLU A 90 -6.35 17.50 -19.40
CA GLU A 90 -5.82 18.72 -20.06
C GLU A 90 -4.55 19.24 -19.37
N LEU A 91 -4.54 19.25 -18.04
CA LEU A 91 -3.35 19.63 -17.27
C LEU A 91 -2.16 18.70 -17.55
N ALA A 92 -2.40 17.39 -17.58
CA ALA A 92 -1.35 16.41 -17.89
C ALA A 92 -0.81 16.58 -19.33
N GLU A 93 -1.68 16.83 -20.32
CA GLU A 93 -1.29 17.11 -21.71
C GLU A 93 -0.45 18.39 -21.83
N ARG A 94 -0.73 19.40 -21.01
CA ARG A 94 0.08 20.63 -20.90
C ARG A 94 1.37 20.47 -20.07
N GLY A 95 1.68 19.26 -19.63
CA GLY A 95 2.90 18.94 -18.89
C GLY A 95 2.80 19.13 -17.38
N VAL A 96 1.61 19.36 -16.82
CA VAL A 96 1.36 19.41 -15.38
C VAL A 96 1.07 17.99 -14.87
N TYR A 97 2.13 17.21 -14.74
CA TYR A 97 2.15 15.89 -14.12
C TYR A 97 3.57 15.55 -13.68
N LEU A 98 3.69 14.59 -12.76
CA LEU A 98 4.98 14.07 -12.30
C LEU A 98 5.00 12.55 -12.43
N THR A 99 6.07 12.04 -13.03
CA THR A 99 6.42 10.61 -12.97
C THR A 99 6.85 10.23 -11.55
N ILE A 100 6.83 8.93 -11.23
CA ILE A 100 7.24 8.47 -9.90
C ILE A 100 8.69 8.84 -9.58
N ASP A 101 9.59 8.78 -10.57
CA ASP A 101 10.99 9.14 -10.39
C ASP A 101 11.18 10.65 -10.17
N GLU A 102 10.41 11.50 -10.85
CA GLU A 102 10.42 12.95 -10.63
C GLU A 102 9.87 13.30 -9.24
N PHE A 103 8.75 12.69 -8.84
CA PHE A 103 8.15 12.89 -7.52
C PHE A 103 9.07 12.43 -6.37
N LYS A 104 9.77 11.31 -6.55
CA LYS A 104 10.74 10.78 -5.58
C LYS A 104 12.10 11.48 -5.64
N GLY A 105 12.29 12.46 -6.51
CA GLY A 105 13.55 13.18 -6.68
C GLY A 105 14.71 12.35 -7.24
N ARG A 106 14.40 11.24 -7.93
CA ARG A 106 15.38 10.35 -8.58
C ARG A 106 15.78 10.84 -9.97
N SER A 107 14.91 11.61 -10.62
CA SER A 107 15.19 12.26 -11.90
C SER A 107 14.76 13.72 -11.89
N VAL A 108 15.41 14.53 -12.72
CA VAL A 108 14.98 15.90 -12.98
C VAL A 108 13.68 15.90 -13.80
N CYS A 109 12.79 16.84 -13.50
CA CYS A 109 11.56 17.04 -14.25
C CYS A 109 11.82 18.03 -15.39
N LYS A 110 11.54 17.62 -16.63
CA LYS A 110 11.68 18.47 -17.83
C LYS A 110 10.32 18.65 -18.48
N ARG A 111 9.80 19.88 -18.45
CA ARG A 111 8.47 20.24 -18.99
C ARG A 111 8.53 21.60 -19.64
N ASN A 112 7.95 21.74 -20.84
CA ASN A 112 7.80 23.02 -21.54
C ASN A 112 9.10 23.85 -21.61
N GLY A 113 10.24 23.19 -21.88
CA GLY A 113 11.57 23.85 -21.95
C GLY A 113 12.19 24.21 -20.59
N HIS A 114 11.52 23.94 -19.48
CA HIS A 114 12.01 24.19 -18.12
C HIS A 114 12.55 22.90 -17.50
N THR A 115 13.52 23.05 -16.60
CA THR A 115 14.07 21.93 -15.81
C THR A 115 13.89 22.22 -14.32
N PHE A 116 13.27 21.28 -13.62
CA PHE A 116 13.03 21.33 -12.19
C PHE A 116 13.72 20.16 -11.49
N SER A 117 14.21 20.40 -10.29
CA SER A 117 14.67 19.36 -9.37
C SER A 117 13.80 19.42 -8.14
N PHE A 118 13.08 18.33 -7.89
CA PHE A 118 12.18 18.19 -6.75
C PHE A 118 12.74 17.20 -5.75
N ARG A 119 12.33 17.36 -4.50
CA ARG A 119 12.52 16.36 -3.45
C ARG A 119 11.15 15.88 -2.99
N GLU A 120 11.09 14.64 -2.50
CA GLU A 120 9.81 14.08 -2.05
C GLU A 120 9.19 14.91 -0.91
N GLU A 121 10.02 15.57 -0.10
CA GLU A 121 9.59 16.44 1.00
C GLU A 121 8.90 17.73 0.52
N ASP A 122 9.17 18.19 -0.71
CA ASP A 122 8.53 19.38 -1.28
C ASP A 122 7.01 19.20 -1.41
N PHE A 123 6.55 17.95 -1.45
CA PHE A 123 5.14 17.56 -1.57
C PHE A 123 4.48 17.27 -0.22
N ASN A 124 5.17 17.43 0.91
CA ASN A 124 4.58 17.19 2.23
C ASN A 124 3.42 18.15 2.51
N ASN A 125 2.27 17.60 2.88
CA ASN A 125 1.14 18.38 3.37
C ASN A 125 1.22 18.50 4.90
N ILE A 126 1.97 19.48 5.37
CA ILE A 126 2.14 19.74 6.80
C ILE A 126 1.00 20.64 7.27
N THR A 127 -0.16 20.06 7.58
CA THR A 127 -1.27 20.79 8.23
C THR A 127 -1.12 20.85 9.76
N SER A 128 -0.34 19.93 10.35
CA SER A 128 0.01 19.93 11.77
C SER A 128 1.45 19.44 12.01
N ALA A 129 2.14 20.06 12.96
CA ALA A 129 3.50 19.69 13.38
C ALA A 129 3.54 18.42 14.26
N ALA A 130 2.40 17.92 14.75
CA ALA A 130 2.31 16.73 15.60
C ALA A 130 1.73 15.55 14.81
N GLY A 131 2.50 14.47 14.67
CA GLY A 131 2.06 13.28 13.94
C GLY A 131 2.94 12.04 14.16
N ILE A 132 2.39 10.86 13.91
CA ILE A 132 3.07 9.57 14.00
C ILE A 132 3.88 9.34 12.74
N ARG A 133 5.17 9.03 12.87
CA ARG A 133 6.02 8.66 11.73
C ARG A 133 5.82 7.18 11.36
N GLY A 134 5.34 6.90 10.15
CA GLY A 134 5.36 5.58 9.50
C GLY A 134 6.40 5.53 8.40
N ALA A 135 6.64 4.35 7.81
CA ALA A 135 7.51 4.20 6.65
C ALA A 135 6.88 3.30 5.58
N THR A 136 7.09 3.64 4.31
CA THR A 136 6.72 2.78 3.19
C THR A 136 7.75 1.67 2.97
N GLY A 137 7.36 0.62 2.24
CA GLY A 137 8.32 -0.38 1.78
C GLY A 137 7.94 -0.89 0.40
N GLY A 138 8.74 -0.48 -0.59
CA GLY A 138 8.87 -1.12 -1.89
C GLY A 138 10.13 -1.98 -1.96
N THR A 139 10.32 -2.65 -3.09
CA THR A 139 11.51 -3.48 -3.37
C THR A 139 12.76 -2.62 -3.53
N ARG A 140 12.65 -1.45 -4.17
CA ARG A 140 13.77 -0.53 -4.48
C ARG A 140 13.98 0.63 -3.49
N SER A 141 13.03 0.88 -2.59
CA SER A 141 13.04 2.10 -1.75
C SER A 141 13.64 1.85 -0.37
N GLN A 142 14.41 2.82 0.16
CA GLN A 142 14.83 2.86 1.57
C GLN A 142 13.65 2.97 2.57
N GLY A 143 12.44 3.23 2.05
CA GLY A 143 11.22 3.53 2.79
C GLY A 143 11.11 5.03 3.07
N THR A 144 10.02 5.67 2.68
CA THR A 144 9.81 7.11 2.94
C THR A 144 9.13 7.28 4.30
N PRO A 145 9.69 8.10 5.21
CA PRO A 145 8.97 8.48 6.43
C PRO A 145 7.74 9.32 6.09
N VAL A 146 6.57 8.89 6.54
CA VAL A 146 5.29 9.61 6.38
C VAL A 146 4.75 9.98 7.74
N PHE A 147 4.24 11.20 7.86
CA PHE A 147 3.62 11.69 9.09
C PHE A 147 2.11 11.48 9.04
N PHE A 148 1.56 10.78 10.03
CA PHE A 148 0.13 10.63 10.23
C PHE A 148 -0.31 11.54 11.37
N ASN A 149 -1.00 12.64 11.04
CA ASN A 149 -1.70 13.42 12.06
C ASN A 149 -2.98 12.66 12.50
N PHE A 150 -3.59 13.06 13.62
CA PHE A 150 -4.77 12.37 14.13
C PHE A 150 -6.03 12.57 13.28
N ASP A 151 -6.14 13.68 12.57
CA ASP A 151 -7.26 13.95 11.66
C ASP A 151 -7.22 12.99 10.47
N TYR A 152 -6.05 12.74 9.87
CA TYR A 152 -5.84 11.70 8.87
C TYR A 152 -6.14 10.29 9.39
N ILE A 153 -5.80 9.98 10.65
CA ILE A 153 -6.17 8.68 11.25
C ILE A 153 -7.70 8.60 11.41
N ARG A 154 -8.37 9.70 11.77
CA ARG A 154 -9.83 9.76 11.81
C ARG A 154 -10.41 9.53 10.41
N GLU A 155 -9.81 10.08 9.36
CA GLU A 155 -10.21 9.83 7.98
C GLU A 155 -10.12 8.36 7.59
N LYS A 156 -9.03 7.69 7.92
CA LYS A 156 -8.94 6.23 7.71
C LYS A 156 -9.99 5.47 8.52
N SER A 157 -10.36 5.97 9.70
CA SER A 157 -11.38 5.36 10.55
C SER A 157 -12.78 5.44 9.93
N VAL A 158 -13.13 6.56 9.28
CA VAL A 158 -14.37 6.73 8.48
C VAL A 158 -14.48 5.60 7.45
N LEU A 159 -13.43 5.48 6.63
CA LEU A 159 -13.38 4.53 5.53
C LEU A 159 -13.38 3.08 6.02
N ARG A 160 -12.66 2.81 7.12
CA ARG A 160 -12.61 1.48 7.73
C ARG A 160 -13.99 1.05 8.25
N LYS A 161 -14.73 1.95 8.91
CA LYS A 161 -16.07 1.66 9.42
C LYS A 161 -17.00 1.17 8.30
N ILE A 162 -16.96 1.86 7.17
CA ILE A 162 -17.77 1.55 5.98
C ILE A 162 -17.33 0.25 5.33
N LEU A 163 -16.03 -0.01 5.22
CA LEU A 163 -15.51 -1.28 4.71
C LEU A 163 -15.98 -2.45 5.58
N LEU A 164 -15.85 -2.33 6.91
CA LEU A 164 -16.27 -3.40 7.82
C LEU A 164 -17.78 -3.63 7.77
N ASP A 165 -18.58 -2.58 7.62
CA ASP A 165 -20.02 -2.70 7.39
C ASP A 165 -20.31 -3.41 6.06
N ALA A 166 -19.68 -3.00 4.96
CA ALA A 166 -19.90 -3.56 3.63
C ALA A 166 -19.66 -5.08 3.51
N PHE A 167 -18.88 -5.65 4.43
CA PHE A 167 -18.58 -7.08 4.54
C PHE A 167 -19.25 -7.78 5.73
N ASP A 168 -20.13 -7.10 6.48
CA ASP A 168 -20.84 -7.63 7.65
C ASP A 168 -19.92 -8.13 8.78
N ILE A 169 -18.80 -7.43 8.98
CA ILE A 169 -17.77 -7.78 9.99
C ILE A 169 -17.49 -6.65 10.99
N LEU A 170 -18.36 -5.65 11.07
CA LEU A 170 -18.24 -4.53 12.03
C LEU A 170 -18.24 -5.00 13.50
N ASP A 171 -18.86 -6.14 13.77
CA ASP A 171 -18.93 -6.74 15.10
C ASP A 171 -17.82 -7.71 15.45
N TYR A 172 -16.98 -8.04 14.49
CA TYR A 172 -15.89 -8.97 14.71
C TYR A 172 -14.75 -8.31 15.49
N PRO A 173 -14.06 -9.06 16.38
CA PRO A 173 -12.84 -8.58 17.01
C PRO A 173 -11.71 -8.40 15.99
N CYS A 174 -10.88 -7.39 16.22
CA CYS A 174 -9.73 -7.06 15.38
C CYS A 174 -8.43 -7.62 15.94
N VAL A 175 -7.58 -8.14 15.06
CA VAL A 175 -6.15 -8.38 15.30
C VAL A 175 -5.34 -7.53 14.33
N VAL A 176 -4.32 -6.83 14.84
CA VAL A 176 -3.38 -6.07 14.00
C VAL A 176 -2.11 -6.88 13.82
N TRP A 177 -1.64 -7.03 12.59
CA TRP A 177 -0.35 -7.67 12.31
C TRP A 177 0.44 -6.84 11.28
N PHE A 178 1.09 -5.79 11.79
CA PHE A 178 1.86 -4.82 11.03
C PHE A 178 3.05 -4.25 11.83
N PRO A 179 4.10 -3.75 11.15
CA PRO A 179 5.24 -3.13 11.80
C PRO A 179 5.03 -1.65 12.15
N ASP A 180 5.95 -1.16 12.99
CA ASP A 180 6.28 0.24 13.29
C ASP A 180 5.07 1.19 13.45
N GLY A 181 5.21 2.43 12.98
CA GLY A 181 4.18 3.46 13.05
C GLY A 181 2.92 3.13 12.24
N LEU A 182 3.00 2.22 11.27
CA LEU A 182 1.83 1.73 10.54
C LEU A 182 0.92 0.90 11.47
N GLY A 183 1.50 -0.03 12.24
CA GLY A 183 0.77 -0.82 13.23
C GLY A 183 0.13 0.04 14.32
N LEU A 184 0.85 1.08 14.79
CA LEU A 184 0.29 2.05 15.74
C LEU A 184 -0.87 2.86 15.12
N SER A 185 -0.68 3.36 13.88
CA SER A 185 -1.72 4.10 13.16
C SER A 185 -2.99 3.26 12.96
N VAL A 186 -2.85 1.99 12.58
CA VAL A 186 -3.99 1.07 12.45
C VAL A 186 -4.61 0.75 13.80
N THR A 187 -3.82 0.59 14.85
CA THR A 187 -4.33 0.36 16.21
C THR A 187 -5.19 1.53 16.70
N LEU A 188 -4.76 2.76 16.44
CA LEU A 188 -5.53 3.97 16.75
C LEU A 188 -6.77 4.13 15.87
N GLU A 189 -6.65 3.86 14.57
CA GLU A 189 -7.76 3.84 13.61
C GLU A 189 -8.89 2.90 14.09
N ILE A 190 -8.55 1.67 14.46
CA ILE A 190 -9.53 0.69 14.94
C ILE A 190 -10.09 1.08 16.31
N SER A 191 -9.27 1.64 17.19
CA SER A 191 -9.74 2.12 18.50
C SER A 191 -10.75 3.27 18.38
N LYS A 192 -10.60 4.13 17.36
CA LYS A 192 -11.56 5.21 17.05
C LYS A 192 -12.94 4.68 16.66
N LEU A 193 -13.04 3.44 16.18
CA LEU A 193 -14.32 2.77 15.90
C LEU A 193 -15.05 2.35 17.18
N GLY A 194 -14.40 2.43 18.34
CA GLY A 194 -14.93 2.05 19.64
C GLY A 194 -14.61 0.62 20.08
N LYS A 195 -13.82 -0.12 19.29
CA LYS A 195 -13.45 -1.52 19.54
C LYS A 195 -11.94 -1.69 19.35
N PRO A 196 -11.11 -1.33 20.35
CA PRO A 196 -9.66 -1.49 20.26
C PRO A 196 -9.27 -2.92 19.86
N PRO A 197 -8.18 -3.12 19.08
CA PRO A 197 -7.77 -4.46 18.71
C PRO A 197 -7.47 -5.34 19.92
N LEU A 198 -7.78 -6.63 19.83
CA LEU A 198 -7.47 -7.60 20.90
C LEU A 198 -5.97 -7.84 21.02
N LYS A 199 -5.24 -7.75 19.89
CA LYS A 199 -3.83 -8.11 19.80
C LYS A 199 -3.13 -7.32 18.70
N TRP A 200 -1.86 -7.01 18.93
CA TRP A 200 -0.96 -6.47 17.92
C TRP A 200 0.29 -7.35 17.79
N PHE A 201 0.39 -8.11 16.71
CA PHE A 201 1.59 -8.83 16.32
C PHE A 201 2.53 -7.93 15.51
N TYR A 202 3.81 -7.94 15.86
CA TYR A 202 4.85 -7.09 15.29
C TYR A 202 5.92 -7.96 14.59
N PRO A 203 6.02 -7.93 13.26
CA PRO A 203 6.81 -8.92 12.50
C PRO A 203 8.31 -8.59 12.36
N ILE A 204 8.81 -7.53 12.99
CA ILE A 204 10.20 -7.06 12.83
C ILE A 204 10.96 -7.29 14.14
N ASN A 205 12.19 -7.78 14.05
CA ASN A 205 13.03 -7.91 15.23
C ASN A 205 13.59 -6.54 15.63
N ARG A 206 13.07 -5.96 16.73
CA ARG A 206 13.53 -4.65 17.27
C ARG A 206 15.02 -4.63 17.62
N ALA A 207 15.66 -5.77 17.87
CA ALA A 207 17.09 -5.84 18.17
C ALA A 207 17.96 -5.41 16.98
N ILE A 208 17.44 -5.53 15.75
CA ILE A 208 18.15 -5.18 14.50
C ILE A 208 18.04 -3.67 14.20
N GLN A 209 17.08 -2.95 14.81
CA GLN A 209 16.89 -1.49 14.63
C GLN A 209 17.74 -0.62 15.58
N LYS A 210 18.64 -1.20 16.40
CA LYS A 210 19.50 -0.41 17.31
C LYS A 210 20.66 0.26 16.56
N LYS A 211 20.37 1.37 15.88
CA LYS A 211 21.33 2.45 15.60
C LYS A 211 20.64 3.82 15.66
N SER A 212 20.52 4.42 16.85
CA SER A 212 20.58 5.88 17.00
C SER A 212 20.74 6.34 18.47
N ASN A 213 21.18 7.60 18.60
CA ASN A 213 21.60 8.33 19.80
C ASN A 213 20.63 8.30 21.00
N TRP A 214 21.18 8.36 22.21
CA TRP A 214 20.48 8.36 23.51
C TRP A 214 19.28 9.33 23.60
N PHE A 215 19.37 10.54 23.03
CA PHE A 215 18.29 11.53 23.01
C PHE A 215 17.04 11.08 22.22
N SER A 216 17.22 10.34 21.13
CA SER A 216 16.09 9.81 20.33
C SER A 216 15.32 8.71 21.07
N SER A 217 16.03 7.92 21.88
CA SER A 217 15.44 6.88 22.73
C SER A 217 14.57 7.45 23.85
N PHE A 218 14.95 8.59 24.44
CA PHE A 218 14.17 9.25 25.49
C PHE A 218 12.86 9.85 24.97
N LYS A 219 12.89 10.54 23.82
CA LYS A 219 11.67 11.09 23.17
C LYS A 219 10.69 9.98 22.78
N TYR A 220 11.22 8.87 22.25
CA TYR A 220 10.41 7.70 21.90
C TYR A 220 9.78 7.04 23.13
N TRP A 221 10.53 6.91 24.24
CA TRP A 221 9.99 6.42 25.50
C TRP A 221 8.87 7.33 26.04
N LEU A 222 9.09 8.65 26.10
CA LEU A 222 8.06 9.60 26.52
C LEU A 222 6.78 9.53 25.67
N MET A 223 6.91 9.32 24.36
CA MET A 223 5.77 9.13 23.47
C MET A 223 5.00 7.83 23.77
N ILE A 224 5.70 6.73 24.11
CA ILE A 224 5.04 5.48 24.49
C ILE A 224 4.28 5.65 25.82
N GLU A 225 4.92 6.27 26.81
CA GLU A 225 4.29 6.52 28.11
C GLU A 225 3.09 7.48 27.98
N SER A 226 3.18 8.50 27.12
CA SER A 226 2.05 9.41 26.88
C SER A 226 0.88 8.69 26.21
N ILE A 227 1.13 7.77 25.27
CA ILE A 227 0.08 6.90 24.70
C ILE A 227 -0.56 6.05 25.80
N ALA A 228 0.23 5.39 26.64
CA ALA A 228 -0.27 4.55 27.73
C ALA A 228 -1.12 5.36 28.73
N ALA A 229 -0.65 6.54 29.15
CA ALA A 229 -1.38 7.40 30.06
C ALA A 229 -2.71 7.89 29.46
N THR A 230 -2.69 8.36 28.21
CA THR A 230 -3.87 8.90 27.53
C THR A 230 -4.95 7.83 27.32
N THR A 231 -4.52 6.64 26.92
CA THR A 231 -5.41 5.50 26.65
C THR A 231 -6.07 5.02 27.94
N ASN A 232 -5.31 4.92 29.04
CA ASN A 232 -5.84 4.63 30.37
C ASN A 232 -6.87 5.69 30.82
N MET A 233 -6.57 6.98 30.67
CA MET A 233 -7.49 8.07 31.04
C MET A 233 -8.79 8.05 30.23
N ARG A 234 -8.75 7.58 28.99
CA ARG A 234 -9.93 7.45 28.12
C ARG A 234 -10.63 6.09 28.22
N GLY A 235 -10.16 5.19 29.10
CA GLY A 235 -10.71 3.83 29.21
C GLY A 235 -10.53 2.99 27.95
N VAL A 236 -9.57 3.34 27.10
CA VAL A 236 -9.24 2.63 25.87
C VAL A 236 -8.04 1.73 26.16
N HIS A 237 -8.19 0.42 26.02
CA HIS A 237 -7.07 -0.51 26.22
C HIS A 237 -6.41 -0.84 24.89
N LEU A 238 -5.25 -0.23 24.60
CA LEU A 238 -4.48 -0.57 23.41
C LEU A 238 -3.58 -1.78 23.67
N PRO A 239 -3.54 -2.78 22.78
CA PRO A 239 -2.63 -3.90 22.92
C PRO A 239 -1.19 -3.45 22.71
N ARG A 240 -0.27 -3.98 23.53
CA ARG A 240 1.17 -3.81 23.30
C ARG A 240 1.64 -4.63 22.09
N PRO A 241 2.59 -4.14 21.29
CA PRO A 241 3.15 -4.90 20.18
C PRO A 241 3.92 -6.12 20.70
N GLU A 242 3.53 -7.30 20.24
CA GLU A 242 4.20 -8.56 20.53
C GLU A 242 5.06 -8.97 19.33
N TYR A 243 6.37 -9.09 19.52
CA TYR A 243 7.25 -9.56 18.46
C TYR A 243 6.90 -10.99 18.08
N ILE A 244 6.74 -11.22 16.78
CA ILE A 244 6.62 -12.54 16.19
C ILE A 244 7.61 -12.67 15.04
N ASP A 245 8.34 -13.78 15.00
CA ASP A 245 9.10 -14.09 13.80
C ASP A 245 8.14 -14.45 12.67
N PHE A 246 8.43 -13.97 11.47
CA PHE A 246 7.63 -14.23 10.28
C PHE A 246 7.49 -15.74 10.01
N GLU A 247 8.54 -16.52 10.29
CA GLU A 247 8.51 -17.97 10.14
C GLU A 247 7.74 -18.68 11.28
N ASP A 248 7.59 -18.06 12.45
CA ASP A 248 6.85 -18.61 13.61
C ASP A 248 5.35 -18.21 13.59
N SER A 249 4.73 -18.30 12.40
CA SER A 249 3.33 -17.91 12.17
C SER A 249 2.30 -18.81 12.85
N ILE A 250 2.72 -19.95 13.40
CA ILE A 250 1.87 -20.87 14.18
C ILE A 250 1.27 -20.20 15.42
N LYS A 251 1.98 -19.27 16.06
CA LYS A 251 1.43 -18.51 17.19
C LYS A 251 0.24 -17.65 16.78
N VAL A 252 0.31 -17.02 15.61
CA VAL A 252 -0.83 -16.28 15.04
C VAL A 252 -1.96 -17.25 14.76
N ALA A 253 -1.70 -18.36 14.06
CA ALA A 253 -2.73 -19.35 13.72
C ALA A 253 -3.46 -19.92 14.95
N LYS A 254 -2.73 -20.25 16.02
CA LYS A 254 -3.31 -20.71 17.29
C LYS A 254 -4.20 -19.64 17.92
N TYR A 255 -3.70 -18.41 17.99
CA TYR A 255 -4.46 -17.29 18.56
C TYR A 255 -5.74 -16.99 17.75
N LEU A 256 -5.67 -17.09 16.42
CA LEU A 256 -6.85 -16.98 15.57
C LEU A 256 -7.85 -18.10 15.84
N SER A 257 -7.39 -19.35 15.98
CA SER A 257 -8.26 -20.49 16.33
C SER A 257 -8.99 -20.23 17.66
N GLU A 258 -8.30 -19.76 18.69
CA GLU A 258 -8.87 -19.41 20.00
C GLU A 258 -9.93 -18.29 19.90
N ILE A 259 -9.65 -17.24 19.13
CA ILE A 259 -10.63 -16.16 18.91
C ILE A 259 -11.86 -16.69 18.16
N ILE A 260 -11.65 -17.50 17.13
CA ILE A 260 -12.72 -18.07 16.32
C ILE A 260 -13.61 -19.01 17.15
N GLU A 261 -13.05 -19.76 18.10
CA GLU A 261 -13.82 -20.54 19.07
C GLU A 261 -14.64 -19.67 20.02
N LYS A 262 -14.08 -18.55 20.48
CA LYS A 262 -14.73 -17.67 21.47
C LYS A 262 -15.77 -16.71 20.88
N HIS A 263 -15.52 -16.22 19.67
CA HIS A 263 -16.28 -15.11 19.06
C HIS A 263 -16.98 -15.48 17.76
N GLY A 264 -16.73 -16.68 17.21
CA GLY A 264 -17.32 -17.15 15.95
C GLY A 264 -16.72 -16.51 14.68
N GLY A 265 -15.96 -15.42 14.81
CA GLY A 265 -15.34 -14.70 13.71
C GLY A 265 -14.31 -13.68 14.20
N CYS A 266 -13.42 -13.25 13.31
CA CYS A 266 -12.49 -12.15 13.56
C CYS A 266 -12.04 -11.52 12.24
N TYR A 267 -11.47 -10.32 12.29
CA TYR A 267 -10.70 -9.79 11.18
C TYR A 267 -9.27 -9.44 11.58
N VAL A 268 -8.35 -9.64 10.64
CA VAL A 268 -6.91 -9.43 10.81
C VAL A 268 -6.44 -8.46 9.75
N ILE A 269 -5.81 -7.35 10.17
CA ILE A 269 -5.24 -6.38 9.23
C ILE A 269 -3.76 -6.67 9.08
N THR A 270 -3.33 -7.07 7.87
CA THR A 270 -1.95 -7.53 7.62
C THR A 270 -1.57 -7.52 6.13
N TYR A 271 -0.37 -7.99 5.80
CA TYR A 271 0.08 -8.23 4.42
C TYR A 271 -0.43 -9.58 3.89
N PRO A 272 -0.71 -9.72 2.58
CA PRO A 272 -1.04 -11.01 1.96
C PRO A 272 -0.06 -12.13 2.33
N SER A 273 1.25 -11.88 2.26
CA SER A 273 2.28 -12.86 2.61
C SER A 273 2.17 -13.38 4.04
N SER A 274 1.95 -12.50 5.02
CA SER A 274 1.73 -12.85 6.43
C SER A 274 0.47 -13.69 6.62
N ALA A 275 -0.64 -13.30 5.98
CA ALA A 275 -1.90 -14.02 6.07
C ALA A 275 -1.78 -15.46 5.52
N LEU A 276 -1.08 -15.65 4.39
CA LEU A 276 -0.84 -16.98 3.81
C LEU A 276 -0.01 -17.87 4.73
N LYS A 277 1.03 -17.32 5.37
CA LYS A 277 1.83 -18.06 6.37
C LYS A 277 0.95 -18.56 7.53
N ALA A 278 0.07 -17.71 8.07
CA ALA A 278 -0.88 -18.13 9.11
C ALA A 278 -1.87 -19.19 8.62
N CYS A 279 -2.40 -19.06 7.40
CA CYS A 279 -3.29 -20.05 6.78
C CYS A 279 -2.62 -21.42 6.65
N ARG A 280 -1.37 -21.43 6.18
CA ARG A 280 -0.57 -22.64 6.06
C ARG A 280 -0.28 -23.27 7.42
N ALA A 281 0.16 -22.47 8.39
CA ALA A 281 0.42 -22.97 9.74
C ALA A 281 -0.84 -23.58 10.38
N ALA A 282 -2.02 -22.99 10.12
CA ALA A 282 -3.29 -23.56 10.54
C ALA A 282 -3.56 -24.90 9.85
N LYS A 283 -3.40 -24.99 8.52
CA LYS A 283 -3.59 -26.22 7.74
C LYS A 283 -2.67 -27.36 8.20
N GLU A 284 -1.38 -27.08 8.35
CA GLU A 284 -0.37 -28.07 8.77
C GLU A 284 -0.60 -28.60 10.19
N LYS A 285 -1.25 -27.81 11.05
CA LYS A 285 -1.54 -28.15 12.45
C LYS A 285 -2.99 -28.53 12.71
N GLY A 286 -3.82 -28.58 11.68
CA GLY A 286 -5.25 -28.87 11.80
C GLY A 286 -6.02 -27.85 12.66
N LEU A 287 -5.60 -26.59 12.71
CA LEU A 287 -6.25 -25.54 13.48
C LEU A 287 -7.44 -24.95 12.72
N ARG A 288 -8.56 -24.72 13.41
CA ARG A 288 -9.78 -24.18 12.81
C ARG A 288 -9.74 -22.64 12.81
N ILE A 289 -9.43 -22.07 11.65
CA ILE A 289 -9.48 -20.61 11.44
C ILE A 289 -10.58 -20.16 10.48
N ALA A 290 -11.55 -21.05 10.19
CA ALA A 290 -12.71 -20.71 9.39
C ALA A 290 -13.55 -19.63 10.09
N GLY A 291 -13.83 -18.53 9.38
CA GLY A 291 -14.43 -17.31 9.96
C GLY A 291 -13.45 -16.14 10.15
N THR A 292 -12.17 -16.33 9.83
CA THR A 292 -11.19 -15.23 9.78
C THR A 292 -11.29 -14.45 8.47
N TRP A 293 -11.37 -13.12 8.58
CA TRP A 293 -11.27 -12.17 7.47
C TRP A 293 -9.94 -11.45 7.48
N PHE A 294 -9.12 -11.64 6.46
CA PHE A 294 -7.87 -10.90 6.28
C PHE A 294 -8.15 -9.62 5.49
N LEU A 295 -7.92 -8.46 6.11
CA LEU A 295 -7.91 -7.17 5.43
C LEU A 295 -6.47 -6.90 4.99
N LEU A 296 -6.26 -6.93 3.68
CA LEU A 296 -4.96 -7.05 3.05
C LEU A 296 -4.56 -5.76 2.33
N GLY A 297 -3.37 -5.26 2.61
CA GLY A 297 -2.83 -4.09 1.91
C GLY A 297 -1.34 -4.19 1.67
N GLY A 298 -0.82 -3.39 0.75
CA GLY A 298 0.62 -3.19 0.57
C GLY A 298 1.36 -4.24 -0.29
N GLU A 299 0.71 -5.34 -0.67
CA GLU A 299 1.19 -6.32 -1.67
C GLU A 299 0.04 -6.69 -2.63
N PRO A 300 0.34 -7.11 -3.88
CA PRO A 300 -0.69 -7.58 -4.81
C PRO A 300 -1.46 -8.78 -4.26
N PHE A 301 -2.79 -8.73 -4.37
CA PHE A 301 -3.70 -9.80 -3.99
C PHE A 301 -4.19 -10.52 -5.26
N THR A 302 -3.77 -11.78 -5.44
CA THR A 302 -4.02 -12.57 -6.67
C THR A 302 -4.99 -13.72 -6.40
N ASP A 303 -5.59 -14.28 -7.46
CA ASP A 303 -6.54 -15.40 -7.37
C ASP A 303 -6.01 -16.59 -6.59
N LEU A 304 -4.72 -16.86 -6.76
CA LEU A 304 -4.08 -17.97 -6.09
C LEU A 304 -3.98 -17.73 -4.58
N LYS A 305 -3.62 -16.51 -4.17
CA LYS A 305 -3.56 -16.14 -2.74
C LYS A 305 -4.94 -16.23 -2.11
N LYS A 306 -5.99 -15.81 -2.83
CA LYS A 306 -7.38 -15.95 -2.38
C LYS A 306 -7.76 -17.42 -2.19
N LYS A 307 -7.53 -18.27 -3.21
CA LYS A 307 -7.83 -19.71 -3.13
C LYS A 307 -7.09 -20.41 -1.98
N GLU A 308 -5.85 -20.03 -1.72
CA GLU A 308 -5.08 -20.59 -0.61
C GLU A 308 -5.71 -20.23 0.76
N MET A 309 -6.15 -18.98 0.95
CA MET A 309 -6.89 -18.56 2.15
C MET A 309 -8.26 -19.24 2.28
N GLU A 310 -8.99 -19.37 1.17
CA GLU A 310 -10.30 -20.02 1.14
C GLU A 310 -10.20 -21.53 1.45
N SER A 311 -9.06 -22.16 1.13
CA SER A 311 -8.82 -23.59 1.41
C SER A 311 -8.83 -23.95 2.90
N VAL A 312 -8.72 -22.96 3.78
CA VAL A 312 -8.81 -23.10 5.25
C VAL A 312 -10.04 -22.41 5.84
N GLY A 313 -10.98 -21.98 4.98
CA GLY A 313 -12.23 -21.30 5.37
C GLY A 313 -12.06 -19.83 5.78
N ALA A 314 -10.89 -19.23 5.49
CA ALA A 314 -10.67 -17.81 5.68
C ALA A 314 -11.06 -17.02 4.41
N LYS A 315 -11.23 -15.70 4.54
CA LYS A 315 -11.55 -14.79 3.43
C LYS A 315 -10.54 -13.66 3.37
N GLY A 316 -10.20 -13.20 2.17
CA GLY A 316 -9.30 -12.07 1.94
C GLY A 316 -10.03 -10.89 1.30
N VAL A 317 -9.73 -9.68 1.77
CA VAL A 317 -10.29 -8.40 1.27
C VAL A 317 -9.11 -7.46 1.03
N GLY A 318 -8.76 -7.24 -0.24
CA GLY A 318 -7.62 -6.41 -0.64
C GLY A 318 -8.02 -4.95 -0.86
N PHE A 319 -7.34 -4.00 -0.20
CA PHE A 319 -7.60 -2.57 -0.41
C PHE A 319 -6.43 -1.87 -1.10
N TYR A 320 -6.72 -1.00 -2.07
CA TYR A 320 -5.72 -0.23 -2.79
C TYR A 320 -5.43 1.10 -2.07
N ILE A 321 -4.17 1.25 -1.67
CA ILE A 321 -3.69 2.38 -0.89
C ILE A 321 -2.23 2.65 -1.25
N SER A 322 -1.88 3.93 -1.33
CA SER A 322 -0.49 4.37 -1.25
C SER A 322 -0.28 5.19 0.03
N THR A 323 0.96 5.30 0.49
CA THR A 323 1.21 6.07 1.72
C THR A 323 1.26 7.56 1.42
N GLU A 324 1.49 7.92 0.16
CA GLU A 324 1.57 9.26 -0.40
C GLU A 324 0.16 9.85 -0.61
N SER A 325 -0.74 9.09 -1.26
CA SER A 325 -2.12 9.53 -1.54
C SER A 325 -3.09 9.27 -0.40
N GLY A 326 -2.75 8.32 0.48
CA GLY A 326 -3.72 7.69 1.36
C GLY A 326 -4.63 6.71 0.64
N PRO A 327 -5.77 6.32 1.26
CA PRO A 327 -6.71 5.35 0.68
C PRO A 327 -7.22 5.80 -0.69
N ILE A 328 -7.06 4.93 -1.71
CA ILE A 328 -7.45 5.20 -3.10
C ILE A 328 -8.82 4.58 -3.38
N SER A 329 -9.06 3.36 -2.90
CA SER A 329 -10.31 2.64 -3.12
C SER A 329 -10.71 1.76 -1.93
N LEU A 330 -11.97 1.31 -1.94
CA LEU A 330 -12.51 0.31 -1.02
C LEU A 330 -13.00 -0.92 -1.80
N THR A 331 -12.56 -2.11 -1.38
CA THR A 331 -12.92 -3.39 -2.01
C THR A 331 -14.42 -3.53 -2.20
N CYS A 332 -14.84 -3.93 -3.40
CA CYS A 332 -16.23 -4.23 -3.68
C CYS A 332 -16.64 -5.54 -2.98
N SER A 333 -17.81 -5.56 -2.32
CA SER A 333 -18.37 -6.80 -1.76
C SER A 333 -19.15 -7.64 -2.79
N ASN A 334 -19.36 -7.11 -3.99
CA ASN A 334 -19.84 -7.86 -5.17
C ASN A 334 -18.91 -7.63 -6.40
N PRO A 335 -17.66 -8.11 -6.31
CA PRO A 335 -16.62 -7.76 -7.28
C PRO A 335 -16.85 -8.40 -8.66
N GLY A 336 -16.52 -7.67 -9.73
CA GLY A 336 -16.42 -8.23 -11.09
C GLY A 336 -15.11 -8.97 -11.33
N GLU A 337 -14.03 -8.44 -10.77
CA GLU A 337 -12.67 -8.98 -10.78
C GLU A 337 -12.14 -9.13 -9.36
N ILE A 338 -11.15 -9.98 -9.11
CA ILE A 338 -10.71 -10.28 -7.73
C ILE A 338 -10.26 -9.05 -6.91
N ASP A 339 -9.61 -8.09 -7.57
CA ASP A 339 -9.09 -6.85 -6.99
C ASP A 339 -10.02 -5.66 -7.20
N ASP A 340 -11.25 -5.90 -7.65
CA ASP A 340 -12.25 -4.87 -7.91
C ASP A 340 -12.63 -4.10 -6.65
N SER A 341 -12.49 -2.78 -6.75
CA SER A 341 -12.69 -1.83 -5.68
C SER A 341 -13.36 -0.55 -6.18
N HIS A 342 -14.15 0.09 -5.33
CA HIS A 342 -14.75 1.39 -5.61
C HIS A 342 -13.74 2.51 -5.32
N LEU A 343 -13.49 3.39 -6.29
CA LEU A 343 -12.71 4.60 -6.09
C LEU A 343 -13.36 5.51 -5.05
N LEU A 344 -12.52 6.18 -4.26
CA LEU A 344 -12.95 7.12 -3.23
C LEU A 344 -13.11 8.53 -3.82
N ASP A 345 -13.97 8.65 -4.83
CA ASP A 345 -14.11 9.85 -5.69
C ASP A 345 -14.28 11.15 -4.91
N GLY A 346 -14.86 11.10 -3.71
CA GLY A 346 -15.05 12.27 -2.85
C GLY A 346 -13.76 12.97 -2.40
N HIS A 347 -12.58 12.35 -2.53
CA HIS A 347 -11.29 13.00 -2.19
C HIS A 347 -10.10 12.59 -3.06
N ILE A 348 -10.31 11.70 -4.04
CA ILE A 348 -9.27 11.31 -5.00
C ILE A 348 -9.85 11.32 -6.41
N ALA A 349 -9.02 11.70 -7.38
CA ALA A 349 -9.30 11.55 -8.80
C ALA A 349 -8.14 10.79 -9.45
N VAL A 350 -8.50 9.86 -10.34
CA VAL A 350 -7.55 9.02 -11.06
C VAL A 350 -7.79 9.17 -12.55
N ILE A 351 -6.76 9.61 -13.27
CA ILE A 351 -6.78 9.60 -14.74
C ILE A 351 -5.72 8.62 -15.25
N GLN A 352 -5.86 8.22 -16.51
CA GLN A 352 -4.90 7.36 -17.17
C GLN A 352 -4.10 8.14 -18.21
N LYS A 353 -2.78 7.96 -18.19
CA LYS A 353 -1.88 8.49 -19.21
C LYS A 353 -1.10 7.34 -19.83
N ARG A 354 -1.03 7.34 -21.16
CA ARG A 354 -0.24 6.39 -21.91
C ARG A 354 1.25 6.63 -21.62
N GLU A 355 1.94 5.60 -21.14
CA GLU A 355 3.35 5.63 -20.77
C GLU A 355 4.10 4.41 -21.31
N GLU A 356 5.28 4.67 -21.87
CA GLU A 356 6.22 3.63 -22.25
C GLU A 356 7.00 3.18 -21.01
N VAL A 357 6.83 1.92 -20.63
CA VAL A 357 7.52 1.38 -19.46
C VAL A 357 9.01 1.30 -19.79
N LYS A 358 9.85 1.99 -19.00
CA LYS A 358 11.31 2.01 -19.16
C LYS A 358 11.87 0.60 -19.31
N PHE A 359 12.83 0.44 -20.22
CA PHE A 359 13.51 -0.83 -20.52
C PHE A 359 12.58 -1.94 -21.04
N SER A 360 11.42 -1.56 -21.59
CA SER A 360 10.40 -2.42 -22.18
C SER A 360 9.91 -1.84 -23.50
N ASN A 361 9.40 -2.69 -24.40
CA ASN A 361 8.63 -2.25 -25.57
C ASN A 361 7.11 -2.20 -25.27
N LEU A 362 6.73 -2.20 -23.99
CA LEU A 362 5.35 -2.23 -23.53
C LEU A 362 4.88 -0.83 -23.18
N THR A 363 3.67 -0.51 -23.61
CA THR A 363 2.98 0.70 -23.26
C THR A 363 1.83 0.37 -22.31
N VAL A 364 1.70 1.11 -21.21
CA VAL A 364 0.60 1.00 -20.26
C VAL A 364 -0.19 2.29 -20.17
N ASP A 365 -1.43 2.18 -19.71
CA ASP A 365 -2.25 3.31 -19.30
C ASP A 365 -2.06 3.54 -17.79
N ALA A 366 -0.95 4.21 -17.45
CA ALA A 366 -0.52 4.47 -16.09
C ALA A 366 -1.49 5.40 -15.35
N PHE A 367 -1.73 5.09 -14.07
CA PHE A 367 -2.54 5.94 -13.20
C PHE A 367 -1.77 7.19 -12.79
N LEU A 368 -2.39 8.35 -13.02
CA LEU A 368 -2.01 9.60 -12.40
C LEU A 368 -3.02 9.91 -11.31
N LEU A 369 -2.54 10.06 -10.07
CA LEU A 369 -3.36 10.33 -8.90
C LEU A 369 -3.34 11.82 -8.56
N THR A 370 -4.52 12.34 -8.27
CA THR A 370 -4.70 13.64 -7.62
C THR A 370 -5.47 13.41 -6.33
N SER A 371 -4.84 13.72 -5.20
CA SER A 371 -5.44 13.57 -3.87
C SER A 371 -5.69 14.96 -3.29
N PHE A 372 -6.96 15.25 -3.07
CA PHE A 372 -7.44 16.49 -2.45
C PHE A 372 -8.06 16.19 -1.07
N LEU A 373 -7.58 15.13 -0.42
CA LEU A 373 -7.87 14.87 0.98
C LEU A 373 -7.18 15.94 1.85
N PRO A 374 -7.93 16.75 2.63
CA PRO A 374 -7.37 17.90 3.36
C PRO A 374 -6.20 17.54 4.27
N ASP A 375 -6.32 16.42 4.99
CA ASP A 375 -5.31 15.88 5.90
C ASP A 375 -4.49 14.75 5.29
N GLY A 376 -4.53 14.59 3.96
CA GLY A 376 -3.67 13.66 3.25
C GLY A 376 -2.19 13.97 3.52
N PRO A 377 -1.30 12.97 3.57
CA PRO A 377 0.10 13.19 3.96
C PRO A 377 0.93 13.97 2.93
N LYS A 378 0.53 13.91 1.64
CA LYS A 378 1.18 14.62 0.54
C LYS A 378 0.14 15.39 -0.27
N THR A 379 0.54 16.54 -0.81
CA THR A 379 -0.19 17.25 -1.87
C THR A 379 0.11 16.56 -3.20
N LEU A 380 -0.90 15.97 -3.84
CA LEU A 380 -0.73 15.24 -5.11
C LEU A 380 -1.60 15.83 -6.21
N LEU A 381 -0.99 16.23 -7.32
CA LEU A 381 -1.67 16.62 -8.56
C LEU A 381 -1.03 15.89 -9.74
N ASN A 382 -1.81 15.04 -10.42
CA ASN A 382 -1.38 14.23 -11.57
C ASN A 382 -0.04 13.50 -11.32
N VAL A 383 0.06 12.77 -10.22
CA VAL A 383 1.30 12.06 -9.86
C VAL A 383 1.18 10.58 -10.20
N GLU A 384 2.12 10.09 -11.00
CA GLU A 384 2.27 8.68 -11.31
C GLU A 384 2.76 7.91 -10.07
N MET A 385 2.08 6.82 -9.71
CA MET A 385 2.49 5.91 -8.61
C MET A 385 3.12 4.60 -9.11
N GLY A 386 3.31 4.47 -10.42
CA GLY A 386 3.87 3.26 -11.01
C GLY A 386 2.90 2.11 -11.11
N ASP A 387 1.59 2.39 -11.11
CA ASP A 387 0.50 1.41 -11.20
C ASP A 387 -0.39 1.69 -12.42
N PHE A 388 -1.04 0.65 -12.94
CA PHE A 388 -2.00 0.70 -14.05
C PHE A 388 -3.09 -0.35 -13.85
N GLY A 389 -4.18 -0.26 -14.61
CA GLY A 389 -5.32 -1.17 -14.53
C GLY A 389 -6.50 -0.63 -15.33
N VAL A 390 -7.69 -1.09 -15.00
CA VAL A 390 -8.94 -0.66 -15.65
C VAL A 390 -9.71 0.23 -14.68
N ILE A 391 -10.27 1.32 -15.20
CA ILE A 391 -11.23 2.17 -14.51
C ILE A 391 -12.53 2.14 -15.32
N GLU A 392 -13.63 1.78 -14.67
CA GLU A 392 -14.94 1.71 -15.32
C GLU A 392 -16.06 2.14 -14.39
N LYS A 393 -17.21 2.50 -14.96
CA LYS A 393 -18.44 2.69 -14.18
C LYS A 393 -19.25 1.42 -14.25
N ARG A 394 -19.61 0.87 -13.09
CA ARG A 394 -20.34 -0.40 -12.98
C ARG A 394 -21.37 -0.34 -11.86
N SER A 395 -22.53 -0.94 -12.09
CA SER A 395 -23.52 -1.19 -11.05
C SER A 395 -23.36 -2.61 -10.51
N CYS A 396 -22.99 -2.73 -9.24
CA CYS A 396 -22.72 -3.99 -8.54
C CYS A 396 -23.74 -4.34 -7.45
N GLY A 397 -24.68 -3.45 -7.12
CA GLY A 397 -25.69 -3.55 -6.07
C GLY A 397 -25.15 -3.49 -4.63
N CYS A 398 -23.84 -3.31 -4.44
CA CYS A 398 -23.22 -3.40 -3.11
C CYS A 398 -23.49 -2.13 -2.26
N ARG A 399 -23.17 -2.19 -0.95
CA ARG A 399 -23.39 -1.04 -0.04
C ARG A 399 -22.59 0.20 -0.44
N LEU A 400 -21.41 0.03 -1.05
CA LEU A 400 -20.59 1.14 -1.52
C LEU A 400 -21.22 1.87 -2.72
N GLU A 401 -21.83 1.14 -3.65
CA GLU A 401 -22.61 1.75 -4.74
C GLU A 401 -23.79 2.56 -4.19
N LYS A 402 -24.49 2.02 -3.18
CA LYS A 402 -25.61 2.73 -2.53
C LYS A 402 -25.17 4.02 -1.82
N LEU A 403 -23.88 4.16 -1.49
CA LEU A 403 -23.29 5.39 -0.98
C LEU A 403 -22.89 6.39 -2.08
N GLY A 404 -23.05 6.03 -3.35
CA GLY A 404 -22.72 6.86 -4.51
C GLY A 404 -21.31 6.64 -5.06
N LEU A 405 -20.57 5.62 -4.59
CA LEU A 405 -19.27 5.27 -5.15
C LEU A 405 -19.49 4.37 -6.38
N LEU A 406 -19.46 4.95 -7.59
CA LEU A 406 -19.84 4.28 -8.83
C LEU A 406 -18.65 3.90 -9.72
N GLU A 407 -17.50 4.52 -9.51
CA GLU A 407 -16.29 4.21 -10.27
C GLU A 407 -15.56 3.03 -9.64
N HIS A 408 -15.29 2.04 -10.48
CA HIS A 408 -14.58 0.83 -10.15
C HIS A 408 -13.17 0.90 -10.70
N ILE A 409 -12.21 0.40 -9.92
CA ILE A 409 -10.82 0.21 -10.31
C ILE A 409 -10.44 -1.25 -10.05
N HIS A 410 -9.91 -1.92 -11.08
CA HIS A 410 -9.57 -3.34 -11.01
C HIS A 410 -8.40 -3.71 -11.93
N THR A 411 -7.95 -4.96 -11.81
CA THR A 411 -6.79 -5.50 -12.53
C THR A 411 -5.54 -4.63 -12.29
N ILE A 412 -5.35 -4.20 -11.05
CA ILE A 412 -4.32 -3.23 -10.66
C ILE A 412 -2.97 -3.93 -10.64
N ARG A 413 -2.02 -3.45 -11.45
CA ARG A 413 -0.66 -3.98 -11.56
C ARG A 413 0.34 -2.84 -11.43
N SER A 414 1.52 -3.14 -10.90
CA SER A 414 2.53 -2.13 -10.57
C SER A 414 3.73 -2.23 -11.48
N PHE A 415 3.86 -1.41 -12.52
CA PHE A 415 5.06 -1.44 -13.38
C PHE A 415 6.33 -0.99 -12.65
N GLU A 416 6.22 -0.11 -11.64
CA GLU A 416 7.37 0.31 -10.81
C GLU A 416 7.91 -0.80 -9.91
N LYS A 417 7.02 -1.62 -9.31
CA LYS A 417 7.47 -2.79 -8.53
C LYS A 417 7.87 -3.97 -9.43
N MET A 418 7.64 -3.82 -10.73
CA MET A 418 7.91 -4.79 -11.80
C MET A 418 9.14 -4.43 -12.65
N THR A 419 9.72 -3.23 -12.51
CA THR A 419 10.93 -2.80 -13.21
C THR A 419 12.17 -3.30 -12.47
N GLY A 420 12.58 -4.53 -12.75
CA GLY A 420 14.00 -4.89 -12.82
C GLY A 420 14.66 -4.20 -14.00
N ILE A 421 15.97 -3.94 -13.99
CA ILE A 421 16.68 -3.20 -15.07
C ILE A 421 16.49 -3.85 -16.47
N ARG A 422 15.95 -5.08 -16.56
CA ARG A 422 15.65 -5.77 -17.83
C ARG A 422 14.33 -6.57 -17.91
N MET A 423 13.37 -6.42 -16.99
CA MET A 423 12.29 -7.43 -16.79
C MET A 423 10.85 -7.00 -17.09
N SER A 424 10.63 -5.85 -17.69
CA SER A 424 9.29 -5.27 -17.89
C SER A 424 8.37 -6.04 -18.88
N MET A 425 8.90 -6.98 -19.68
CA MET A 425 8.08 -7.90 -20.50
C MET A 425 7.88 -9.31 -19.89
N LEU A 426 8.63 -9.66 -18.84
CA LEU A 426 8.62 -11.02 -18.25
C LEU A 426 7.50 -11.23 -17.23
N ASN A 427 6.76 -10.19 -16.83
CA ASN A 427 6.17 -10.20 -15.50
C ASN A 427 4.93 -11.07 -15.30
N ASN A 428 3.94 -11.05 -16.21
CA ASN A 428 2.80 -11.97 -16.07
C ASN A 428 3.23 -13.44 -16.17
N GLY A 429 4.21 -13.72 -17.04
CA GLY A 429 4.77 -15.06 -17.22
C GLY A 429 5.55 -15.54 -16.01
N LEU A 430 6.53 -14.76 -15.54
CA LEU A 430 7.35 -15.09 -14.39
C LEU A 430 6.56 -15.10 -13.08
N LEU A 431 5.65 -14.15 -12.86
CA LEU A 431 4.77 -14.19 -11.69
C LEU A 431 3.94 -15.45 -11.70
N ARG A 432 3.36 -15.83 -12.84
CA ARG A 432 2.65 -17.10 -12.96
C ARG A 432 3.57 -18.29 -12.69
N ILE A 433 4.80 -18.29 -13.21
CA ILE A 433 5.76 -19.36 -12.95
C ILE A 433 6.07 -19.47 -11.46
N VAL A 434 6.39 -18.36 -10.80
CA VAL A 434 6.81 -18.30 -9.40
C VAL A 434 5.65 -18.54 -8.43
N GLU A 435 4.50 -17.92 -8.68
CA GLU A 435 3.34 -18.03 -7.80
C GLU A 435 2.56 -19.34 -8.05
N GLU A 436 2.40 -19.80 -9.30
CA GLU A 436 1.53 -20.94 -9.64
C GLU A 436 2.33 -22.20 -10.00
N ILE A 437 3.20 -22.13 -11.01
CA ILE A 437 3.75 -23.33 -11.66
C ILE A 437 4.78 -24.03 -10.77
N LEU A 438 5.70 -23.26 -10.17
CA LEU A 438 6.74 -23.81 -9.31
C LEU A 438 6.15 -24.45 -8.04
N PRO A 439 5.25 -23.78 -7.27
CA PRO A 439 4.59 -24.42 -6.13
C PRO A 439 3.80 -25.66 -6.53
N ARG A 440 3.10 -25.63 -7.67
CA ARG A 440 2.31 -26.77 -8.15
C ARG A 440 3.17 -27.97 -8.51
N ARG A 441 4.32 -27.76 -9.16
CA ARG A 441 5.19 -28.86 -9.63
C ARG A 441 6.17 -29.36 -8.56
N PHE A 442 6.66 -28.48 -7.71
CA PHE A 442 7.75 -28.76 -6.77
C PHE A 442 7.35 -28.69 -5.29
N GLY A 443 6.09 -28.32 -4.99
CA GLY A 443 5.55 -28.20 -3.63
C GLY A 443 5.78 -26.82 -3.01
N GLY A 444 5.22 -26.59 -1.82
CA GLY A 444 5.27 -25.28 -1.15
C GLY A 444 4.14 -24.32 -1.55
N SER A 445 4.30 -23.04 -1.26
CA SER A 445 3.32 -21.99 -1.53
C SER A 445 3.93 -20.76 -2.24
N VAL A 446 3.09 -19.78 -2.56
CA VAL A 446 3.48 -18.52 -3.23
C VAL A 446 4.62 -17.79 -2.52
N THR A 447 4.73 -17.93 -1.20
CA THR A 447 5.78 -17.26 -0.40
C THR A 447 7.12 -18.01 -0.36
N ASP A 448 7.18 -19.25 -0.85
CA ASP A 448 8.39 -20.08 -0.81
C ASP A 448 9.30 -19.90 -2.03
N TYR A 449 8.83 -19.21 -3.05
CA TYR A 449 9.57 -18.94 -4.28
C TYR A 449 9.65 -17.43 -4.49
N GLN A 450 10.84 -16.94 -4.80
CA GLN A 450 11.06 -15.52 -5.03
C GLN A 450 12.17 -15.30 -6.06
N ILE A 451 11.94 -14.41 -7.02
CA ILE A 451 13.01 -13.93 -7.91
C ILE A 451 13.64 -12.70 -7.26
N VAL A 452 14.97 -12.72 -7.11
CA VAL A 452 15.77 -11.62 -6.59
C VAL A 452 16.72 -11.15 -7.68
N GLU A 453 16.59 -9.88 -8.04
CA GLU A 453 17.54 -9.17 -8.88
C GLU A 453 18.57 -8.49 -7.99
N VAL A 454 19.85 -8.84 -8.16
CA VAL A 454 20.96 -8.19 -7.47
C VAL A 454 21.62 -7.23 -8.47
N GLU A 455 21.49 -5.93 -8.20
CA GLU A 455 22.17 -4.91 -8.99
C GLU A 455 23.66 -4.87 -8.59
N GLY A 456 24.57 -4.83 -9.57
CA GLY A 456 26.02 -4.68 -9.37
C GLY A 456 26.60 -3.62 -10.30
N ASP A 457 27.90 -3.34 -10.17
CA ASP A 457 28.62 -2.37 -11.02
C ASP A 457 28.73 -2.87 -12.46
N GLY A 458 27.68 -2.64 -13.25
CA GLY A 458 27.60 -2.95 -14.68
C GLY A 458 27.00 -4.32 -15.04
N PHE A 459 26.74 -5.19 -14.06
CA PHE A 459 26.06 -6.49 -14.26
C PHE A 459 24.95 -6.71 -13.23
N THR A 460 23.86 -7.32 -13.69
CA THR A 460 22.70 -7.68 -12.87
C THR A 460 22.60 -9.19 -12.77
N GLU A 461 22.61 -9.75 -11.55
CA GLU A 461 22.47 -11.19 -11.32
C GLU A 461 21.03 -11.52 -10.91
N LEU A 462 20.39 -12.45 -11.62
CA LEU A 462 19.06 -12.96 -11.25
C LEU A 462 19.20 -14.25 -10.42
N ASN A 463 18.54 -14.26 -9.27
CA ASN A 463 18.50 -15.41 -8.37
C ASN A 463 17.06 -15.88 -8.21
N LEU A 464 16.83 -17.20 -8.28
CA LEU A 464 15.59 -17.80 -7.78
C LEU A 464 15.86 -18.35 -6.38
N LEU A 465 15.22 -17.77 -5.38
CA LEU A 465 15.22 -18.29 -4.02
C LEU A 465 14.12 -19.33 -3.89
N ILE A 466 14.47 -20.49 -3.35
CA ILE A 466 13.53 -21.56 -3.01
C ILE A 466 13.70 -21.89 -1.53
N SER A 467 12.59 -21.79 -0.80
CA SER A 467 12.50 -22.06 0.63
C SER A 467 13.18 -23.39 1.01
N PRO A 468 14.09 -23.39 2.00
CA PRO A 468 14.74 -24.60 2.48
C PRO A 468 13.76 -25.69 2.93
N ASN A 469 12.54 -25.33 3.33
CA ASN A 469 11.49 -26.24 3.81
C ASN A 469 10.91 -27.15 2.72
N ILE A 470 11.12 -26.85 1.44
CA ILE A 470 10.64 -27.69 0.34
C ILE A 470 11.67 -28.79 0.08
N ALA A 471 11.43 -30.01 0.56
CA ALA A 471 12.37 -31.11 0.41
C ALA A 471 12.48 -31.60 -1.06
N GLY A 472 13.64 -32.15 -1.44
CA GLY A 472 13.80 -32.90 -2.68
C GLY A 472 13.81 -32.08 -3.99
N VAL A 473 13.98 -30.75 -3.90
CA VAL A 473 14.01 -29.90 -5.11
C VAL A 473 15.29 -30.12 -5.92
N ASN A 474 15.13 -30.68 -7.12
CA ASN A 474 16.20 -30.77 -8.12
C ASN A 474 16.29 -29.44 -8.87
N LYS A 475 17.46 -28.79 -8.81
CA LYS A 475 17.67 -27.45 -9.38
C LYS A 475 17.60 -27.46 -10.90
N GLU A 476 18.11 -28.50 -11.55
CA GLU A 476 18.11 -28.62 -13.01
C GLU A 476 16.68 -28.68 -13.55
N LYS A 477 15.81 -29.49 -12.94
CA LYS A 477 14.39 -29.61 -13.32
C LYS A 477 13.60 -28.33 -13.12
N VAL A 478 13.92 -27.56 -12.07
CA VAL A 478 13.30 -26.25 -11.84
C VAL A 478 13.66 -25.30 -12.98
N LEU A 479 14.95 -25.21 -13.32
CA LEU A 479 15.42 -24.36 -14.41
C LEU A 479 14.81 -24.78 -15.76
N GLU A 480 14.76 -26.08 -16.03
CA GLU A 480 14.13 -26.65 -17.23
C GLU A 480 12.64 -26.26 -17.30
N THR A 481 11.89 -26.43 -16.21
CA THR A 481 10.48 -26.03 -16.13
C THR A 481 10.31 -24.54 -16.41
N MET A 482 11.14 -23.68 -15.80
CA MET A 482 11.05 -22.23 -16.04
C MET A 482 11.31 -21.89 -17.51
N LEU A 483 12.35 -22.48 -18.11
CA LEU A 483 12.70 -22.26 -19.51
C LEU A 483 11.58 -22.72 -20.46
N ASP A 484 10.96 -23.87 -20.20
CA ASP A 484 9.89 -24.41 -21.04
C ASP A 484 8.61 -23.56 -20.97
N GLU A 485 8.21 -23.12 -19.78
CA GLU A 485 7.05 -22.24 -19.61
C GLU A 485 7.31 -20.88 -20.27
N LEU A 486 8.52 -20.32 -20.12
CA LEU A 486 8.89 -19.07 -20.79
C LEU A 486 8.95 -19.21 -22.31
N ARG A 487 9.41 -20.34 -22.85
CA ARG A 487 9.34 -20.63 -24.29
C ARG A 487 7.91 -20.72 -24.78
N ALA A 488 7.02 -21.35 -24.01
CA ALA A 488 5.60 -21.45 -24.34
C ALA A 488 4.93 -20.06 -24.36
N ILE A 489 5.26 -19.20 -23.40
CA ILE A 489 4.82 -17.80 -23.37
C ILE A 489 5.42 -17.01 -24.55
N GLY A 490 6.69 -17.26 -24.88
CA GLY A 490 7.41 -16.54 -25.94
C GLY A 490 6.94 -16.81 -27.35
N LYS A 491 6.43 -18.02 -27.62
CA LYS A 491 5.79 -18.35 -28.91
C LYS A 491 4.53 -17.51 -29.19
N ASN A 492 3.88 -16.98 -28.16
CA ASN A 492 2.68 -16.16 -28.28
C ASN A 492 2.94 -14.64 -28.24
N CYS A 493 4.14 -14.20 -27.83
CA CYS A 493 4.40 -12.79 -27.49
C CYS A 493 5.70 -12.19 -28.07
N ASN A 494 6.32 -12.77 -29.12
CA ASN A 494 7.55 -12.25 -29.75
C ASN A 494 8.66 -11.87 -28.74
N LEU A 495 9.03 -12.79 -27.84
CA LEU A 495 10.13 -12.58 -26.89
C LEU A 495 11.50 -12.61 -27.60
N SER A 496 12.43 -11.73 -27.23
CA SER A 496 13.77 -11.63 -27.83
C SER A 496 14.73 -12.76 -27.38
N ILE A 497 15.72 -13.08 -28.22
CA ILE A 497 16.74 -14.13 -27.97
C ILE A 497 17.55 -13.83 -26.69
N ASP A 498 17.89 -12.56 -26.45
CA ASP A 498 18.57 -12.08 -25.23
C ASP A 498 17.82 -12.44 -23.94
N MET A 499 16.48 -12.60 -24.01
CA MET A 499 15.64 -12.95 -22.87
C MET A 499 15.83 -14.41 -22.42
N LEU A 500 15.93 -15.35 -23.36
CA LEU A 500 16.17 -16.76 -23.07
C LEU A 500 17.58 -17.00 -22.51
N GLU A 501 18.54 -16.17 -22.91
CA GLU A 501 19.91 -16.21 -22.38
C GLU A 501 20.00 -15.71 -20.93
N ASN A 502 19.24 -14.67 -20.57
CA ASN A 502 19.20 -14.19 -19.18
C ASN A 502 18.63 -15.23 -18.20
N VAL A 503 17.66 -16.04 -18.64
CA VAL A 503 17.05 -17.09 -17.81
C VAL A 503 18.00 -18.27 -17.61
N LYS A 504 18.82 -18.62 -18.62
CA LYS A 504 19.90 -19.61 -18.46
C LYS A 504 20.90 -19.20 -17.37
N ASN A 505 21.01 -17.91 -17.08
CA ASN A 505 21.90 -17.36 -16.07
C ASN A 505 21.24 -17.19 -14.69
N ILE A 506 19.98 -17.62 -14.50
CA ILE A 506 19.34 -17.59 -13.18
C ILE A 506 20.02 -18.59 -12.25
N ARG A 507 20.50 -18.09 -11.11
CA ARG A 507 21.07 -18.95 -10.07
C ARG A 507 20.00 -19.37 -9.07
N ILE A 508 19.87 -20.69 -8.87
CA ILE A 508 18.93 -21.24 -7.88
C ILE A 508 19.61 -21.35 -6.51
N LYS A 509 19.13 -20.57 -5.55
CA LYS A 509 19.60 -20.53 -4.15
C LYS A 509 18.55 -21.14 -3.22
N ARG A 510 19.02 -21.91 -2.24
CA ARG A 510 18.19 -22.57 -1.23
C ARG A 510 18.16 -21.69 0.03
N GLU A 511 17.37 -20.62 -0.04
CA GLU A 511 17.28 -19.58 0.98
C GLU A 511 15.81 -19.19 1.18
N TYR A 512 15.47 -18.68 2.37
CA TYR A 512 14.16 -18.08 2.60
C TYR A 512 14.01 -16.79 1.79
N SER A 513 12.77 -16.50 1.37
CA SER A 513 12.43 -15.27 0.65
C SER A 513 12.90 -14.02 1.41
N LYS A 514 13.54 -13.09 0.70
CA LYS A 514 13.94 -11.79 1.24
C LYS A 514 12.71 -10.95 1.53
N ARG A 515 12.79 -10.19 2.62
CA ARG A 515 11.74 -9.27 3.09
C ARG A 515 12.18 -7.83 2.87
N THR A 516 11.23 -6.97 2.53
CA THR A 516 11.46 -5.52 2.62
C THR A 516 11.71 -5.08 4.07
N ARG A 517 12.22 -3.86 4.28
CA ARG A 517 12.43 -3.30 5.64
C ARG A 517 11.16 -3.27 6.49
N VAL A 518 9.99 -3.23 5.87
CA VAL A 518 8.67 -3.25 6.54
C VAL A 518 8.03 -4.66 6.56
N GLY A 519 8.79 -5.70 6.26
CA GLY A 519 8.38 -7.10 6.41
C GLY A 519 7.59 -7.72 5.26
N LYS A 520 7.33 -6.99 4.17
CA LYS A 520 6.63 -7.53 2.97
C LYS A 520 7.46 -8.55 2.22
N VAL A 521 6.78 -9.53 1.61
CA VAL A 521 7.38 -10.53 0.71
C VAL A 521 6.72 -10.41 -0.66
N PHE A 522 7.48 -9.90 -1.62
CA PHE A 522 7.07 -9.84 -3.02
C PHE A 522 7.65 -11.03 -3.79
N SER A 523 6.94 -11.50 -4.80
CA SER A 523 7.39 -12.58 -5.69
C SER A 523 8.62 -12.17 -6.52
N PHE A 524 8.80 -10.86 -6.71
CA PHE A 524 9.99 -10.23 -7.27
C PHE A 524 10.59 -9.23 -6.29
N HIS A 525 11.90 -9.24 -6.10
CA HIS A 525 12.63 -8.37 -5.19
C HIS A 525 13.89 -7.83 -5.86
N VAL A 526 14.26 -6.59 -5.56
CA VAL A 526 15.48 -5.96 -6.05
C VAL A 526 16.37 -5.67 -4.85
N GLU A 527 17.58 -6.20 -4.87
CA GLU A 527 18.61 -5.94 -3.88
C GLU A 527 19.60 -4.93 -4.47
N PRO A 528 19.75 -3.74 -3.84
CA PRO A 528 20.76 -2.79 -4.27
C PRO A 528 22.16 -3.39 -4.07
N ALA A 529 23.11 -3.05 -4.96
CA ALA A 529 24.51 -3.39 -4.78
C ALA A 529 24.96 -3.01 -3.36
N ASN A 530 25.56 -3.96 -2.62
CA ASN A 530 26.19 -3.65 -1.34
C ASN A 530 27.20 -2.51 -1.58
N ARG A 531 26.88 -1.30 -1.07
CA ARG A 531 27.82 -0.17 -1.00
C ARG A 531 28.67 -0.26 0.24
#